data_AF-A0A7Y5FR04-F1
#
_entry.id   AF-A0A7Y5FR04-F1
#
_cell.length_a   1.000
_cell.length_b   1.000
_cell.length_c   1.000
_cell.angle_alpha   90.00
_cell.angle_beta   90.00
_cell.angle_gamma   90.00
#
_symmetry.space_group_name_H-M   'P 1'
#
loop_
_entity.id
_entity.type
_entity.pdbx_description
1 polymer ?
#
loop_
_entity_poly.entity_id
_entity_poly.type
_entity_poly.pdbx_seq_one_letter_code
_entity_poly.pdbx_strand_id
1 'polypeptide(L)'
;YDLSGEGTGPAGRGVLPVISTSQTVEIDTANTGFVSGSSSNIPVKYRYAPGLPVTLRRPGFPANIEVQFSSAVLDTSVAGIGLPAKPAKFRVISKTDQGDMKLKFRFRNQNNNGTLSEIGDYIEILTARAATPADYKPTWRLDADTTGLNGGTKILPTDGDIYRIAITKPLSSEDKYTFLTKAQKVDAALAKTQFDNEPYVVPNPYVAAASFEPQRFAVQGRGERKMEFRNLPANATVRIYTITGELVNTLRHDGDITSGVIGWDLRNSDQLEVAPGLYLFHVDGGDTGTFIGKFAIIK
;
A
#
# COMPACT_ATOMS: atom_id res chain seq x y z
N TYR A 1 -7.28 17.73 0.28
CA TYR A 1 -7.18 16.27 0.42
C TYR A 1 -7.97 15.91 1.65
N ASP A 2 -9.03 15.12 1.47
CA ASP A 2 -9.94 14.72 2.53
C ASP A 2 -9.26 13.67 3.41
N LEU A 3 -8.68 14.14 4.52
CA LEU A 3 -7.98 13.31 5.52
C LEU A 3 -8.96 12.62 6.48
N SER A 4 -10.27 12.87 6.34
CA SER A 4 -11.33 12.38 7.21
C SER A 4 -12.18 11.27 6.58
N GLY A 5 -12.06 11.04 5.27
CA GLY A 5 -12.82 10.00 4.58
C GLY A 5 -14.32 10.28 4.53
N GLU A 6 -14.73 11.54 4.61
CA GLU A 6 -16.13 11.99 4.52
C GLU A 6 -16.65 12.05 3.08
N GLY A 7 -15.76 11.83 2.10
CA GLY A 7 -16.11 11.66 0.70
C GLY A 7 -16.22 12.99 -0.03
N THR A 8 -15.20 13.30 -0.84
CA THR A 8 -15.24 13.94 -2.18
C THR A 8 -13.82 14.37 -2.59
N GLY A 9 -12.84 13.48 -2.48
CA GLY A 9 -11.62 13.63 -3.28
C GLY A 9 -11.96 13.32 -4.75
N PRO A 10 -11.43 14.05 -5.75
CA PRO A 10 -11.68 13.72 -7.14
C PRO A 10 -11.21 12.29 -7.40
N ALA A 11 -12.11 11.44 -7.88
CA ALA A 11 -11.78 10.08 -8.29
C ALA A 11 -10.76 10.15 -9.44
N GLY A 12 -9.51 9.83 -9.14
CA GLY A 12 -8.45 9.73 -10.14
C GLY A 12 -8.56 8.38 -10.81
N ARG A 13 -9.07 8.33 -12.06
CA ARG A 13 -9.17 7.09 -12.86
C ARG A 13 -9.92 5.95 -12.16
N GLY A 14 -11.04 6.25 -11.50
CA GLY A 14 -11.87 5.24 -10.82
C GLY A 14 -11.32 4.76 -9.47
N VAL A 15 -10.24 5.36 -8.95
CA VAL A 15 -9.69 5.05 -7.63
C VAL A 15 -10.07 6.15 -6.64
N LEU A 16 -10.61 5.76 -5.48
CA LEU A 16 -10.86 6.63 -4.33
C LEU A 16 -9.93 6.22 -3.18
N PRO A 17 -8.75 6.85 -3.03
CA PRO A 17 -7.86 6.54 -1.92
C PRO A 17 -8.43 7.11 -0.61
N VAL A 18 -8.56 6.26 0.41
CA VAL A 18 -8.85 6.67 1.78
C VAL A 18 -7.53 6.66 2.55
N ILE A 19 -7.10 7.82 3.03
CA ILE A 19 -5.84 7.99 3.76
C ILE A 19 -6.19 8.44 5.18
N SER A 20 -5.81 7.63 6.16
CA SER A 20 -5.93 7.96 7.58
C SER A 20 -4.54 8.20 8.19
N THR A 21 -4.48 9.01 9.23
CA THR A 21 -3.26 9.27 9.98
C THR A 21 -3.56 9.50 11.46
N SER A 22 -2.58 9.25 12.33
CA SER A 22 -2.69 9.57 13.75
C SER A 22 -2.94 11.07 13.95
N GLN A 23 -3.78 11.42 14.92
CA GLN A 23 -4.10 12.83 15.20
C GLN A 23 -2.96 13.59 15.88
N THR A 24 -2.07 12.86 16.55
CA THR A 24 -0.95 13.41 17.33
C THR A 24 0.34 12.66 17.02
N VAL A 25 1.46 13.30 17.31
CA VAL A 25 2.78 12.65 17.26
C VAL A 25 2.84 11.55 18.30
N GLU A 26 3.18 10.35 17.87
CA GLU A 26 3.35 9.17 18.72
C GLU A 26 4.81 8.76 18.74
N ILE A 27 5.26 8.15 19.85
CA ILE A 27 6.61 7.60 19.94
C ILE A 27 6.61 6.22 19.29
N ASP A 28 7.56 6.00 18.38
CA ASP A 28 7.87 4.67 17.89
C ASP A 28 8.77 3.98 18.93
N THR A 29 8.13 3.22 19.82
CA THR A 29 8.81 2.56 20.94
C THR A 29 9.76 1.46 20.48
N ALA A 30 9.54 0.85 19.31
CA ALA A 30 10.40 -0.19 18.77
C ALA A 30 11.73 0.37 18.25
N ASN A 31 11.72 1.60 17.74
CA ASN A 31 12.90 2.27 17.19
C ASN A 31 13.48 3.38 18.08
N THR A 32 12.94 3.56 19.28
CA THR A 32 13.45 4.50 20.29
C THR A 32 14.41 3.82 21.25
N GLY A 33 15.61 4.36 21.38
CA GLY A 33 16.66 3.80 22.23
C GLY A 33 18.06 4.15 21.74
N PHE A 34 19.07 3.52 22.33
CA PHE A 34 20.41 3.55 21.77
C PHE A 34 20.44 2.83 20.41
N VAL A 35 21.02 3.47 19.40
CA VAL A 35 21.10 2.89 18.05
C VAL A 35 22.07 1.71 18.04
N SER A 36 21.86 0.77 17.10
CA SER A 36 22.77 -0.35 16.87
C SER A 36 24.22 0.13 16.71
N GLY A 37 25.13 -0.47 17.47
CA GLY A 37 26.54 -0.07 17.53
C GLY A 37 26.90 0.85 18.69
N SER A 38 25.91 1.39 19.42
CA SER A 38 26.17 2.08 20.68
C SER A 38 26.61 1.08 21.75
N SER A 39 27.63 1.45 22.52
CA SER A 39 28.21 0.68 23.62
C SER A 39 27.54 0.94 24.97
N SER A 40 26.87 2.09 25.13
CA SER A 40 26.23 2.44 26.40
C SER A 40 25.09 1.50 26.77
N ASN A 41 25.01 1.17 28.06
CA ASN A 41 23.93 0.38 28.64
C ASN A 41 23.06 1.17 29.64
N ILE A 42 23.21 2.50 29.69
CA ILE A 42 22.42 3.33 30.60
C ILE A 42 20.95 3.29 30.17
N PRO A 43 20.02 2.78 31.00
CA PRO A 43 18.61 2.83 30.64
C PRO A 43 18.11 4.27 30.69
N VAL A 44 17.28 4.64 29.72
CA VAL A 44 16.75 6.00 29.59
C VAL A 44 15.23 5.92 29.46
N LYS A 45 14.54 6.58 30.39
CA LYS A 45 13.11 6.85 30.30
C LYS A 45 12.90 8.09 29.44
N TYR A 46 11.95 8.03 28.52
CA TYR A 46 11.62 9.14 27.65
C TYR A 46 10.14 9.50 27.75
N ARG A 47 9.82 10.77 27.54
CA ARG A 47 8.44 11.26 27.47
C ARG A 47 8.34 12.58 26.74
N TYR A 48 7.14 12.88 26.21
CA TYR A 48 6.80 14.23 25.81
C TYR A 48 6.83 15.15 27.04
N ALA A 49 7.42 16.33 26.89
CA ALA A 49 7.40 17.39 27.89
C ALA A 49 6.42 18.47 27.41
N PRO A 50 5.30 18.73 28.12
CA PRO A 50 4.19 19.53 27.59
C PRO A 50 4.44 21.05 27.70
N GLY A 51 5.59 21.54 27.21
CA GLY A 51 5.85 22.98 27.14
C GLY A 51 5.10 23.69 26.02
N LEU A 52 4.74 22.95 24.96
CA LEU A 52 3.88 23.35 23.86
C LEU A 52 2.95 22.19 23.50
N PRO A 53 1.81 22.41 22.81
CA PRO A 53 0.96 21.33 22.33
C PRO A 53 1.72 20.35 21.42
N VAL A 54 1.41 19.05 21.55
CA VAL A 54 2.01 17.97 20.73
C VAL A 54 1.60 18.03 19.26
N THR A 55 0.49 18.70 18.96
CA THR A 55 0.01 18.92 17.58
C THR A 55 0.64 20.13 16.90
N LEU A 56 1.34 20.99 17.65
CA LEU A 56 1.91 22.23 17.11
C LEU A 56 3.22 21.96 16.36
N ARG A 57 3.18 22.02 15.03
CA ARG A 57 4.38 21.98 14.17
C ARG A 57 5.23 23.23 14.35
N ARG A 58 6.55 23.06 14.38
CA ARG A 58 7.53 24.12 14.66
C ARG A 58 8.95 23.67 14.26
N PRO A 59 9.92 24.57 14.16
CA PRO A 59 11.29 24.19 13.83
C PRO A 59 11.81 23.08 14.77
N GLY A 60 12.24 21.97 14.18
CA GLY A 60 12.74 20.79 14.90
C GLY A 60 11.68 19.84 15.47
N PHE A 61 10.38 20.08 15.26
CA PHE A 61 9.29 19.19 15.68
C PHE A 61 8.03 19.30 14.79
N PRO A 62 7.41 18.19 14.34
CA PRO A 62 7.76 16.80 14.61
C PRO A 62 8.92 16.31 13.75
N ALA A 63 9.90 15.70 14.41
CA ALA A 63 11.03 15.04 13.77
C ALA A 63 11.64 14.02 14.76
N ASN A 64 12.32 13.01 14.22
CA ASN A 64 13.15 12.13 15.04
C ASN A 64 14.25 12.97 15.70
N ILE A 65 14.59 12.65 16.94
CA ILE A 65 15.66 13.33 17.67
C ILE A 65 16.80 12.37 17.92
N GLU A 66 18.03 12.84 17.75
CA GLU A 66 19.25 12.13 18.12
C GLU A 66 20.01 12.92 19.18
N VAL A 67 20.31 12.26 20.30
CA VAL A 67 21.29 12.72 21.27
C VAL A 67 22.59 12.00 20.94
N GLN A 68 23.56 12.73 20.41
CA GLN A 68 24.85 12.21 19.96
C GLN A 68 25.88 12.47 21.06
N PHE A 69 26.44 11.41 21.64
CA PHE A 69 27.37 11.47 22.77
C PHE A 69 28.83 11.46 22.31
N SER A 70 29.71 11.89 23.23
CA SER A 70 31.15 11.93 23.05
C SER A 70 31.87 11.78 24.39
N SER A 71 33.17 11.48 24.35
CA SER A 71 34.05 11.57 25.51
C SER A 71 34.43 13.03 25.86
N ALA A 72 34.32 13.95 24.90
CA ALA A 72 34.61 15.37 25.02
C ALA A 72 33.31 16.22 25.10
N VAL A 73 33.44 17.46 25.58
CA VAL A 73 32.31 18.42 25.59
C VAL A 73 31.96 18.81 24.16
N LEU A 74 30.70 18.61 23.76
CA LEU A 74 30.18 18.97 22.42
C LEU A 74 29.24 20.18 22.44
N ASP A 75 28.62 20.46 23.58
CA ASP A 75 27.65 21.55 23.69
C ASP A 75 27.54 22.07 25.13
N THR A 76 26.74 23.11 25.33
CA THR A 76 26.43 23.65 26.66
C THR A 76 24.93 23.81 26.81
N SER A 77 24.38 23.34 27.93
CA SER A 77 22.95 23.45 28.21
C SER A 77 22.53 24.91 28.43
N VAL A 78 21.27 25.21 28.14
CA VAL A 78 20.67 26.50 28.45
C VAL A 78 20.27 26.54 29.92
N ALA A 79 20.49 27.68 30.58
CA ALA A 79 20.07 27.87 31.96
C ALA A 79 18.53 27.90 32.11
N GLY A 80 18.05 27.53 33.29
CA GLY A 80 16.65 27.58 33.69
C GLY A 80 16.53 27.79 35.19
N ILE A 81 15.29 27.88 35.68
CA ILE A 81 15.02 28.04 37.11
C ILE A 81 15.60 26.84 37.87
N GLY A 82 16.57 27.07 38.76
CA GLY A 82 17.25 26.02 39.53
C GLY A 82 18.16 25.12 38.70
N LEU A 83 18.47 25.47 37.44
CA LEU A 83 19.31 24.70 36.53
C LEU A 83 20.32 25.63 35.85
N PRO A 84 21.55 25.76 36.36
CA PRO A 84 22.58 26.53 35.66
C PRO A 84 22.96 25.85 34.33
N ALA A 85 23.50 26.65 33.40
CA ALA A 85 24.12 26.13 32.18
C ALA A 85 25.29 25.21 32.55
N LYS A 86 25.38 24.04 31.92
CA LYS A 86 26.42 23.04 32.17
C LYS A 86 27.03 22.57 30.84
N PRO A 87 28.36 22.35 30.79
CA PRO A 87 28.99 21.63 29.69
C PRO A 87 28.38 20.23 29.54
N ALA A 88 28.12 19.84 28.30
CA ALA A 88 27.54 18.54 27.97
C ALA A 88 28.44 17.82 26.96
N LYS A 89 28.71 16.55 27.24
CA LYS A 89 29.41 15.62 26.35
C LYS A 89 28.48 15.01 25.31
N PHE A 90 27.47 15.77 24.91
CA PHE A 90 26.53 15.39 23.87
C PHE A 90 25.99 16.65 23.19
N ARG A 91 25.39 16.45 22.03
CA ARG A 91 24.58 17.46 21.33
C ARG A 91 23.26 16.84 20.90
N VAL A 92 22.24 17.67 20.76
CA VAL A 92 20.91 17.23 20.34
C VAL A 92 20.64 17.69 18.92
N ILE A 93 20.27 16.75 18.05
CA ILE A 93 20.00 16.98 16.63
C ILE A 93 18.58 16.51 16.30
N SER A 94 17.80 17.37 15.69
CA SER A 94 16.50 17.05 15.09
C SER A 94 16.70 16.68 13.62
N LYS A 95 16.21 15.52 13.22
CA LYS A 95 16.27 15.00 11.84
C LYS A 95 15.04 15.47 11.06
N THR A 96 15.08 16.70 10.57
CA THR A 96 13.94 17.29 9.84
C THR A 96 13.98 16.94 8.35
N ASP A 97 12.86 17.12 7.65
CA ASP A 97 12.79 16.88 6.20
C ASP A 97 13.70 17.85 5.41
N GLN A 98 14.06 18.99 6.00
CA GLN A 98 14.97 19.99 5.42
C GLN A 98 16.44 19.75 5.80
N GLY A 99 16.73 18.69 6.57
CA GLY A 99 18.05 18.35 7.05
C GLY A 99 18.19 18.42 8.58
N ASP A 100 19.41 18.18 9.04
CA ASP A 100 19.75 18.14 10.46
C ASP A 100 19.71 19.53 11.09
N MET A 101 18.98 19.67 12.20
CA MET A 101 18.86 20.91 12.96
C MET A 101 19.33 20.70 14.40
N LYS A 102 20.34 21.45 14.84
CA LYS A 102 20.80 21.43 16.24
C LYS A 102 19.75 22.06 17.16
N LEU A 103 19.38 21.36 18.23
CA LEU A 103 18.42 21.83 19.23
C LEU A 103 19.09 22.30 20.51
N LYS A 104 18.42 23.21 21.22
CA LYS A 104 18.79 23.60 22.58
C LYS A 104 18.22 22.60 23.58
N PHE A 105 18.86 22.49 24.73
CA PHE A 105 18.43 21.62 25.81
C PHE A 105 18.76 22.23 27.18
N ARG A 106 18.02 21.83 28.21
CA ARG A 106 18.42 21.93 29.61
C ARG A 106 18.99 20.60 30.05
N PHE A 107 19.92 20.64 30.99
CA PHE A 107 20.60 19.44 31.45
C PHE A 107 20.77 19.48 32.96
N ARG A 108 20.15 18.51 33.64
CA ARG A 108 20.47 18.22 35.03
C ARG A 108 21.45 17.06 35.04
N ASN A 109 22.58 17.28 35.71
CA ASN A 109 23.59 16.26 35.92
C ASN A 109 24.13 16.43 37.33
N GLN A 110 23.95 15.43 38.19
CA GLN A 110 24.18 15.58 39.63
C GLN A 110 25.68 15.57 39.96
N ASN A 111 26.42 14.66 39.35
CA ASN A 111 27.85 14.50 39.54
C ASN A 111 28.74 15.41 38.67
N ASN A 112 28.14 16.23 37.80
CA ASN A 112 28.84 17.13 36.88
C ASN A 112 29.83 16.43 35.91
N ASN A 113 29.62 15.16 35.57
CA ASN A 113 30.45 14.43 34.59
C ASN A 113 30.13 14.77 33.12
N GLY A 114 29.07 15.54 32.85
CA GLY A 114 28.71 16.02 31.53
C GLY A 114 27.91 15.04 30.66
N THR A 115 27.50 13.87 31.16
CA THR A 115 26.72 12.86 30.41
C THR A 115 25.59 12.26 31.25
N LEU A 116 24.70 11.47 30.64
CA LEU A 116 23.70 10.70 31.39
C LEU A 116 24.38 9.53 32.09
N SER A 117 24.29 9.47 33.43
CA SER A 117 25.06 8.49 34.19
C SER A 117 24.34 7.88 35.39
N GLU A 118 23.42 8.60 36.02
CA GLU A 118 22.73 8.14 37.22
C GLU A 118 21.31 8.69 37.34
N ILE A 119 20.54 8.07 38.24
CA ILE A 119 19.18 8.50 38.54
C ILE A 119 19.19 9.99 38.92
N GLY A 120 18.27 10.74 38.32
CA GLY A 120 18.14 12.19 38.52
C GLY A 120 18.96 13.03 37.54
N ASP A 121 19.82 12.41 36.71
CA ASP A 121 20.30 13.04 35.49
C ASP A 121 19.17 13.06 34.44
N TYR A 122 18.98 14.19 33.77
CA TYR A 122 18.04 14.28 32.66
C TYR A 122 18.42 15.34 31.63
N ILE A 123 18.04 15.08 30.39
CA ILE A 123 18.08 16.01 29.26
C ILE A 123 16.65 16.45 28.96
N GLU A 124 16.40 17.75 28.99
CA GLU A 124 15.13 18.34 28.58
C GLU A 124 15.36 19.10 27.27
N ILE A 125 14.92 18.52 26.16
CA ILE A 125 15.09 19.06 24.81
C ILE A 125 14.07 20.15 24.58
N LEU A 126 14.53 21.29 24.04
CA LEU A 126 13.74 22.49 23.86
C LEU A 126 13.50 22.76 22.38
N THR A 127 12.30 23.25 22.08
CA THR A 127 11.95 23.84 20.79
C THR A 127 11.24 25.17 21.01
N ALA A 128 11.13 25.99 19.97
CA ALA A 128 10.47 27.28 20.04
C ALA A 128 9.45 27.40 18.91
N ARG A 129 8.49 28.31 19.05
CA ARG A 129 7.60 28.67 17.93
C ARG A 129 8.40 29.44 16.88
N ALA A 130 8.07 29.27 15.60
CA ALA A 130 8.70 30.04 14.53
C ALA A 130 8.55 31.56 14.73
N ALA A 131 7.40 32.00 15.24
CA ALA A 131 7.12 33.42 15.53
C ALA A 131 7.92 33.97 16.72
N THR A 132 8.37 33.12 17.66
CA THR A 132 9.10 33.52 18.86
C THR A 132 10.31 32.60 19.08
N PRO A 133 11.34 32.67 18.22
CA PRO A 133 12.41 31.67 18.15
C PRO A 133 13.34 31.63 19.38
N ALA A 134 13.28 32.64 20.24
CA ALA A 134 14.02 32.70 21.51
C ALA A 134 13.23 32.16 22.72
N ASP A 135 11.91 31.98 22.61
CA ASP A 135 11.08 31.44 23.69
C ASP A 135 11.08 29.91 23.66
N TYR A 136 12.15 29.34 24.22
CA TYR A 136 12.34 27.90 24.27
C TYR A 136 11.41 27.23 25.29
N LYS A 137 10.64 26.27 24.81
CA LYS A 137 9.76 25.42 25.62
C LYS A 137 10.22 23.96 25.57
N PRO A 138 10.12 23.24 26.69
CA PRO A 138 10.44 21.82 26.71
C PRO A 138 9.50 21.03 25.80
N THR A 139 10.06 20.02 25.13
CA THR A 139 9.34 19.19 24.13
C THR A 139 9.55 17.70 24.39
N TRP A 140 10.78 17.29 24.67
CA TRP A 140 11.08 15.92 25.06
C TRP A 140 11.90 15.93 26.34
N ARG A 141 11.74 14.90 27.16
CA ARG A 141 12.59 14.68 28.33
C ARG A 141 13.09 13.25 28.34
N LEU A 142 14.39 13.12 28.59
CA LEU A 142 15.10 11.86 28.75
C LEU A 142 15.68 11.83 30.16
N ASP A 143 15.21 10.93 31.00
CA ASP A 143 15.70 10.73 32.37
C ASP A 143 16.53 9.43 32.41
N ALA A 144 17.74 9.50 32.96
CA ALA A 144 18.52 8.28 33.21
C ALA A 144 17.86 7.46 34.32
N ASP A 145 17.65 6.17 34.07
CA ASP A 145 17.01 5.25 35.01
C ASP A 145 17.88 4.02 35.27
N THR A 146 18.83 4.16 36.19
CA THR A 146 19.71 3.06 36.54
C THR A 146 19.12 2.11 37.59
N THR A 147 17.84 2.25 37.96
CA THR A 147 17.21 1.42 39.02
C THR A 147 17.23 -0.07 38.67
N GLY A 148 16.98 -0.41 37.41
CA GLY A 148 16.95 -1.79 36.93
C GLY A 148 18.33 -2.46 36.77
N LEU A 149 19.44 -1.73 36.95
CA LEU A 149 20.78 -2.30 36.78
C LEU A 149 21.24 -3.13 37.99
N ASN A 150 20.61 -3.01 39.16
CA ASN A 150 20.87 -3.83 40.37
C ASN A 150 22.37 -4.02 40.73
N GLY A 151 23.20 -2.98 40.56
CA GLY A 151 24.65 -3.04 40.83
C GLY A 151 25.51 -3.58 39.68
N GLY A 152 24.92 -3.88 38.52
CA GLY A 152 25.64 -4.21 37.30
C GLY A 152 26.50 -3.05 36.77
N THR A 153 27.51 -3.38 35.95
CA THR A 153 28.45 -2.41 35.38
C THR A 153 27.71 -1.37 34.54
N LYS A 154 27.94 -0.08 34.84
CA LYS A 154 27.44 1.04 34.05
C LYS A 154 28.44 1.40 32.95
N ILE A 155 28.03 1.30 31.70
CA ILE A 155 28.78 1.75 30.53
C ILE A 155 28.19 3.09 30.10
N LEU A 156 28.88 4.18 30.45
CA LEU A 156 28.42 5.54 30.16
C LEU A 156 28.45 5.83 28.66
N PRO A 157 27.53 6.66 28.14
CA PRO A 157 27.59 7.10 26.76
C PRO A 157 28.89 7.85 26.44
N THR A 158 29.52 7.48 25.33
CA THR A 158 30.81 8.01 24.86
C THR A 158 30.80 8.23 23.35
N ASP A 159 31.98 8.44 22.75
CA ASP A 159 32.17 8.65 21.32
C ASP A 159 31.48 7.57 20.47
N GLY A 160 30.60 8.02 19.58
CA GLY A 160 29.85 7.15 18.65
C GLY A 160 28.50 6.69 19.17
N ASP A 161 28.20 6.83 20.46
CA ASP A 161 26.89 6.46 21.01
C ASP A 161 25.82 7.48 20.59
N ILE A 162 24.68 6.98 20.11
CA ILE A 162 23.54 7.82 19.74
C ILE A 162 22.28 7.26 20.40
N TYR A 163 21.59 8.09 21.19
CA TYR A 163 20.24 7.80 21.65
C TYR A 163 19.22 8.47 20.73
N ARG A 164 18.37 7.67 20.10
CA ARG A 164 17.34 8.14 19.17
C ARG A 164 15.96 8.11 19.83
N ILE A 165 15.23 9.22 19.73
CA ILE A 165 13.77 9.27 19.89
C ILE A 165 13.16 9.17 18.50
N ALA A 166 12.60 8.01 18.17
CA ALA A 166 11.88 7.79 16.93
C ALA A 166 10.40 8.12 17.13
N ILE A 167 9.78 8.75 16.14
CA ILE A 167 8.37 9.13 16.18
C ILE A 167 7.63 8.68 14.93
N THR A 168 6.34 8.43 15.11
CA THR A 168 5.38 8.38 14.01
C THR A 168 4.83 9.79 13.81
N LYS A 169 5.14 10.38 12.64
CA LYS A 169 4.72 11.74 12.28
C LYS A 169 3.32 11.70 11.63
N PRO A 170 2.32 12.43 12.17
CA PRO A 170 1.05 12.63 11.49
C PRO A 170 1.23 13.21 10.10
N LEU A 171 0.35 12.83 9.18
CA LEU A 171 0.27 13.48 7.88
C LEU A 171 -0.23 14.92 8.05
N SER A 172 0.06 15.73 7.05
CA SER A 172 -0.28 17.14 6.94
C SER A 172 -0.83 17.45 5.54
N SER A 173 -1.37 18.66 5.38
CA SER A 173 -1.81 19.17 4.08
C SER A 173 -0.67 19.31 3.05
N GLU A 174 0.58 19.30 3.51
CA GLU A 174 1.78 19.37 2.67
C GLU A 174 2.14 18.02 2.06
N ASP A 175 1.78 16.90 2.71
CA ASP A 175 2.08 15.56 2.21
C ASP A 175 1.30 15.26 0.92
N LYS A 176 1.99 14.75 -0.10
CA LYS A 176 1.41 14.42 -1.41
C LYS A 176 1.57 12.93 -1.71
N TYR A 177 0.46 12.31 -2.08
CA TYR A 177 0.43 10.93 -2.55
C TYR A 177 0.14 10.89 -4.04
N THR A 178 0.89 10.06 -4.76
CA THR A 178 0.67 9.80 -6.18
C THR A 178 0.35 8.33 -6.38
N PHE A 179 -0.76 8.05 -7.06
CA PHE A 179 -1.16 6.70 -7.41
C PHE A 179 -1.00 6.53 -8.92
N LEU A 180 -0.37 5.43 -9.34
CA LEU A 180 -0.20 5.08 -10.74
C LEU A 180 -1.04 3.84 -11.04
N THR A 181 -1.98 3.97 -11.97
CA THR A 181 -2.71 2.83 -12.52
C THR A 181 -2.02 2.33 -13.78
N LYS A 182 -1.95 1.00 -13.94
CA LYS A 182 -1.53 0.35 -15.18
C LYS A 182 -2.77 -0.15 -15.90
N ALA A 183 -2.81 0.04 -17.23
CA ALA A 183 -3.88 -0.50 -18.04
C ALA A 183 -3.87 -2.04 -17.99
N GLN A 184 -5.04 -2.63 -18.15
CA GLN A 184 -5.15 -4.07 -18.40
C GLN A 184 -4.40 -4.44 -19.68
N LYS A 185 -3.74 -5.59 -19.69
CA LYS A 185 -3.05 -6.15 -20.85
C LYS A 185 -3.30 -7.64 -20.92
N VAL A 186 -3.32 -8.17 -22.14
CA VAL A 186 -3.30 -9.61 -22.38
C VAL A 186 -1.85 -10.07 -22.38
N ASP A 187 -1.55 -11.13 -21.64
CA ASP A 187 -0.27 -11.82 -21.74
C ASP A 187 -0.35 -12.83 -22.88
N ALA A 188 0.37 -12.58 -23.97
CA ALA A 188 0.30 -13.39 -25.19
C ALA A 188 0.78 -14.84 -24.99
N ALA A 189 1.73 -15.09 -24.08
CA ALA A 189 2.21 -16.43 -23.82
C ALA A 189 1.19 -17.23 -23.02
N LEU A 190 0.63 -16.61 -21.97
CA LEU A 190 -0.42 -17.22 -21.17
C LEU A 190 -1.69 -17.48 -22.00
N ALA A 191 -2.08 -16.52 -22.86
CA ALA A 191 -3.23 -16.66 -23.74
C ALA A 191 -3.10 -17.86 -24.67
N LYS A 192 -1.92 -18.11 -25.25
CA LYS A 192 -1.64 -19.30 -26.06
C LYS A 192 -1.81 -20.59 -25.25
N THR A 193 -1.16 -20.66 -24.09
CA THR A 193 -1.23 -21.85 -23.23
C THR A 193 -2.66 -22.17 -22.77
N GLN A 194 -3.48 -21.15 -22.48
CA GLN A 194 -4.87 -21.34 -22.10
C GLN A 194 -5.78 -21.69 -23.28
N PHE A 195 -5.49 -21.17 -24.49
CA PHE A 195 -6.30 -21.43 -25.68
C PHE A 195 -6.18 -22.86 -26.21
N ASP A 196 -5.01 -23.51 -26.06
CA ASP A 196 -4.68 -24.75 -26.77
C ASP A 196 -5.66 -25.94 -26.56
N ASN A 197 -6.49 -25.96 -25.51
CA ASN A 197 -7.37 -27.11 -25.23
C ASN A 197 -8.81 -26.76 -24.83
N GLU A 198 -9.23 -25.52 -25.05
CA GLU A 198 -10.18 -24.94 -24.12
C GLU A 198 -11.35 -24.16 -24.75
N PRO A 199 -11.44 -23.88 -26.08
CA PRO A 199 -12.69 -23.46 -26.71
C PRO A 199 -13.72 -24.58 -26.74
N TYR A 200 -14.94 -24.28 -26.33
CA TYR A 200 -16.05 -25.23 -26.32
C TYR A 200 -17.37 -24.55 -26.68
N VAL A 201 -18.38 -25.36 -26.97
CA VAL A 201 -19.72 -24.87 -27.31
C VAL A 201 -20.76 -25.44 -26.36
N VAL A 202 -21.70 -24.60 -25.93
CA VAL A 202 -22.79 -24.97 -25.02
C VAL A 202 -24.14 -24.48 -25.53
N PRO A 203 -25.23 -25.25 -25.32
CA PRO A 203 -25.23 -26.64 -24.88
C PRO A 203 -24.71 -27.56 -26.00
N ASN A 204 -24.01 -28.64 -25.65
CA ASN A 204 -23.59 -29.67 -26.59
C ASN A 204 -23.90 -31.06 -26.00
N PRO A 205 -24.88 -31.82 -26.54
CA PRO A 205 -25.69 -31.47 -27.70
C PRO A 205 -26.70 -30.34 -27.43
N TYR A 206 -27.06 -29.59 -28.47
CA TYR A 206 -28.25 -28.74 -28.46
C TYR A 206 -29.47 -29.61 -28.77
N VAL A 207 -30.45 -29.59 -27.87
CA VAL A 207 -31.70 -30.33 -28.04
C VAL A 207 -32.84 -29.32 -28.21
N ALA A 208 -33.40 -29.26 -29.41
CA ALA A 208 -34.61 -28.52 -29.70
C ALA A 208 -35.83 -29.37 -29.31
N ALA A 209 -36.87 -28.75 -28.75
CA ALA A 209 -38.21 -29.33 -28.76
C ALA A 209 -38.87 -29.01 -30.10
N ALA A 210 -39.81 -29.86 -30.54
CA ALA A 210 -40.50 -29.67 -31.80
C ALA A 210 -41.23 -28.31 -31.86
N SER A 211 -41.14 -27.61 -32.99
CA SER A 211 -41.72 -26.27 -33.17
C SER A 211 -43.26 -26.24 -33.10
N PHE A 212 -43.93 -27.40 -33.18
CA PHE A 212 -45.39 -27.55 -33.06
C PHE A 212 -45.86 -27.87 -31.64
N GLU A 213 -44.94 -28.13 -30.69
CA GLU A 213 -45.30 -28.26 -29.28
C GLU A 213 -45.53 -26.87 -28.67
N PRO A 214 -46.56 -26.69 -27.82
CA PRO A 214 -46.84 -25.39 -27.22
C PRO A 214 -45.62 -24.91 -26.43
N GLN A 215 -45.19 -23.67 -26.71
CA GLN A 215 -44.18 -22.96 -25.93
C GLN A 215 -44.57 -23.05 -24.45
N ARG A 216 -43.79 -23.77 -23.64
CA ARG A 216 -44.06 -23.87 -22.20
C ARG A 216 -43.99 -22.46 -21.63
N PHE A 217 -45.12 -21.96 -21.12
CA PHE A 217 -45.31 -20.63 -20.53
C PHE A 217 -44.47 -20.35 -19.26
N ALA A 218 -43.50 -21.20 -18.92
CA ALA A 218 -42.58 -21.01 -17.81
C ALA A 218 -41.18 -20.63 -18.35
N VAL A 219 -41.01 -19.35 -18.71
CA VAL A 219 -39.73 -18.74 -19.07
C VAL A 219 -38.88 -18.51 -17.81
N GLN A 220 -38.43 -19.61 -17.17
CA GLN A 220 -37.46 -19.52 -16.06
C GLN A 220 -36.20 -20.38 -16.26
N GLY A 221 -36.01 -21.05 -17.42
CA GLY A 221 -34.94 -22.04 -17.55
C GLY A 221 -33.88 -21.82 -18.63
N ARG A 222 -34.23 -21.32 -19.83
CA ARG A 222 -33.32 -21.48 -21.00
C ARG A 222 -33.08 -20.25 -21.90
N GLY A 223 -33.77 -19.13 -21.69
CA GLY A 223 -33.60 -17.94 -22.55
C GLY A 223 -33.94 -18.22 -24.02
N GLU A 224 -33.44 -17.36 -24.93
CA GLU A 224 -33.63 -17.47 -26.38
C GLU A 224 -33.00 -18.75 -26.98
N ARG A 225 -33.45 -19.19 -28.17
CA ARG A 225 -32.84 -20.33 -28.89
C ARG A 225 -31.45 -19.95 -29.38
N LYS A 226 -30.43 -20.25 -28.58
CA LYS A 226 -29.02 -20.00 -28.94
C LYS A 226 -28.07 -21.09 -28.44
N MET A 227 -26.94 -21.21 -29.12
CA MET A 227 -25.72 -21.86 -28.63
C MET A 227 -24.66 -20.80 -28.39
N GLU A 228 -23.71 -21.07 -27.50
CA GLU A 228 -22.60 -20.16 -27.20
C GLU A 228 -21.27 -20.87 -27.37
N PHE A 229 -20.39 -20.28 -28.15
CA PHE A 229 -18.98 -20.63 -28.21
C PHE A 229 -18.27 -19.84 -27.11
N ARG A 230 -17.51 -20.52 -26.26
CA ARG A 230 -16.91 -19.96 -25.06
C ARG A 230 -15.40 -20.19 -25.04
N ASN A 231 -14.74 -19.46 -24.15
CA ASN A 231 -13.30 -19.43 -23.97
C ASN A 231 -12.55 -19.01 -25.24
N LEU A 232 -13.07 -17.96 -25.87
CA LEU A 232 -12.54 -17.42 -27.10
C LEU A 232 -11.57 -16.28 -26.79
N PRO A 233 -10.42 -16.20 -27.48
CA PRO A 233 -9.58 -15.02 -27.45
C PRO A 233 -10.33 -13.79 -27.98
N ALA A 234 -9.91 -12.61 -27.54
CA ALA A 234 -10.41 -11.36 -28.10
C ALA A 234 -10.19 -11.33 -29.62
N ASN A 235 -11.21 -10.90 -30.36
CA ASN A 235 -11.24 -10.86 -31.84
C ASN A 235 -11.22 -12.22 -32.55
N ALA A 236 -11.46 -13.33 -31.85
CA ALA A 236 -11.53 -14.63 -32.48
C ALA A 236 -12.67 -14.73 -33.52
N THR A 237 -12.44 -15.50 -34.58
CA THR A 237 -13.45 -15.85 -35.59
C THR A 237 -13.85 -17.31 -35.44
N VAL A 238 -15.15 -17.58 -35.28
CA VAL A 238 -15.71 -18.93 -35.22
C VAL A 238 -16.39 -19.24 -36.55
N ARG A 239 -15.94 -20.28 -37.23
CA ARG A 239 -16.54 -20.77 -38.48
C ARG A 239 -17.21 -22.11 -38.22
N ILE A 240 -18.47 -22.24 -38.60
CA ILE A 240 -19.29 -23.41 -38.36
C ILE A 240 -19.44 -24.18 -39.66
N TYR A 241 -19.22 -25.48 -39.64
CA TYR A 241 -19.27 -26.35 -40.81
C TYR A 241 -20.16 -27.57 -40.58
N THR A 242 -20.76 -28.08 -41.64
CA THR A 242 -21.31 -29.44 -41.66
C THR A 242 -20.17 -30.47 -41.61
N ILE A 243 -20.49 -31.74 -41.33
CA ILE A 243 -19.48 -32.81 -41.34
C ILE A 243 -18.85 -33.05 -42.72
N THR A 244 -19.52 -32.63 -43.79
CA THR A 244 -19.01 -32.68 -45.17
C THR A 244 -18.12 -31.48 -45.52
N GLY A 245 -17.96 -30.51 -44.61
CA GLY A 245 -17.09 -29.35 -44.77
C GLY A 245 -17.76 -28.12 -45.39
N GLU A 246 -19.09 -28.11 -45.53
CA GLU A 246 -19.81 -26.94 -46.04
C GLU A 246 -19.90 -25.86 -44.96
N LEU A 247 -19.58 -24.61 -45.32
CA LEU A 247 -19.65 -23.48 -44.40
C LEU A 247 -21.11 -23.11 -44.12
N VAL A 248 -21.50 -23.16 -42.85
CA VAL A 248 -22.84 -22.84 -42.37
C VAL A 248 -22.93 -21.36 -42.00
N ASN A 249 -21.99 -20.89 -41.17
CA ASN A 249 -21.96 -19.50 -40.72
C ASN A 249 -20.56 -19.10 -40.22
N THR A 250 -20.29 -17.80 -40.15
CA THR A 250 -19.08 -17.22 -39.57
C THR A 250 -19.45 -16.15 -38.54
N LEU A 251 -18.95 -16.29 -37.32
CA LEU A 251 -19.19 -15.41 -36.19
C LEU A 251 -17.88 -14.74 -35.77
N ARG A 252 -17.94 -13.48 -35.32
CA ARG A 252 -16.76 -12.70 -34.90
C ARG A 252 -16.93 -12.20 -33.48
N HIS A 253 -15.89 -12.37 -32.66
CA HIS A 253 -15.83 -11.75 -31.34
C HIS A 253 -15.63 -10.24 -31.50
N ASP A 254 -16.23 -9.46 -30.61
CA ASP A 254 -16.19 -8.00 -30.59
C ASP A 254 -14.86 -7.39 -30.11
N GLY A 255 -13.89 -8.22 -29.70
CA GLY A 255 -12.61 -7.76 -29.19
C GLY A 255 -12.58 -7.39 -27.70
N ASP A 256 -13.67 -7.57 -26.94
CA ASP A 256 -13.63 -7.43 -25.49
C ASP A 256 -12.71 -8.49 -24.89
N ILE A 257 -11.68 -8.08 -24.15
CA ILE A 257 -10.72 -8.99 -23.52
C ILE A 257 -11.24 -9.63 -22.22
N THR A 258 -12.37 -9.13 -21.71
CA THR A 258 -13.00 -9.60 -20.47
C THR A 258 -14.15 -10.58 -20.73
N SER A 259 -14.60 -10.66 -21.98
CA SER A 259 -15.58 -11.63 -22.47
C SER A 259 -14.89 -12.59 -23.43
N GLY A 260 -15.17 -13.88 -23.32
CA GLY A 260 -14.67 -14.90 -24.25
C GLY A 260 -15.81 -15.70 -24.85
N VAL A 261 -16.91 -15.04 -25.19
CA VAL A 261 -18.19 -15.68 -25.54
C VAL A 261 -18.79 -15.09 -26.82
N ILE A 262 -19.23 -15.96 -27.73
CA ILE A 262 -20.00 -15.60 -28.92
C ILE A 262 -21.28 -16.46 -28.97
N GLY A 263 -22.44 -15.82 -29.08
CA GLY A 263 -23.72 -16.49 -29.30
C GLY A 263 -24.00 -16.79 -30.77
N TRP A 264 -24.70 -17.89 -31.03
CA TRP A 264 -25.21 -18.29 -32.34
C TRP A 264 -26.69 -18.69 -32.23
N ASP A 265 -27.50 -18.18 -33.14
CA ASP A 265 -28.96 -18.34 -33.19
C ASP A 265 -29.42 -19.58 -33.98
N LEU A 266 -28.49 -20.48 -34.33
CA LEU A 266 -28.75 -21.71 -35.10
C LEU A 266 -29.20 -21.46 -36.54
N ARG A 267 -28.85 -20.29 -37.11
CA ARG A 267 -29.11 -19.98 -38.52
C ARG A 267 -27.84 -19.99 -39.35
N ASN A 268 -27.98 -20.39 -40.60
CA ASN A 268 -26.92 -20.23 -41.59
C ASN A 268 -26.78 -18.76 -42.03
N SER A 269 -25.83 -18.47 -42.92
CA SER A 269 -25.62 -17.13 -43.49
C SER A 269 -26.86 -16.54 -44.18
N ASP A 270 -27.74 -17.40 -44.71
CA ASP A 270 -28.99 -17.01 -45.41
C ASP A 270 -30.19 -16.86 -44.45
N GLN A 271 -29.94 -16.84 -43.13
CA GLN A 271 -30.97 -16.72 -42.10
C GLN A 271 -31.96 -17.91 -42.03
N LEU A 272 -31.58 -19.07 -42.58
CA LEU A 272 -32.36 -20.30 -42.50
C LEU A 272 -31.92 -21.16 -41.32
N GLU A 273 -32.88 -21.81 -40.64
CA GLU A 273 -32.57 -22.75 -39.58
C GLU A 273 -31.74 -23.93 -40.10
N VAL A 274 -30.70 -24.29 -39.35
CA VAL A 274 -29.89 -25.47 -39.67
C VAL A 274 -30.62 -26.78 -39.35
N ALA A 275 -30.26 -27.85 -40.07
CA ALA A 275 -30.80 -29.18 -39.87
C ALA A 275 -30.23 -29.86 -38.61
N PRO A 276 -30.91 -30.85 -38.02
CA PRO A 276 -30.32 -31.73 -37.01
C PRO A 276 -29.10 -32.46 -37.59
N GLY A 277 -28.07 -32.68 -36.78
CA GLY A 277 -26.87 -33.36 -37.24
C GLY A 277 -25.62 -33.04 -36.42
N LEU A 278 -24.50 -33.60 -36.87
CA LEU A 278 -23.17 -33.31 -36.34
C LEU A 278 -22.51 -32.19 -37.15
N TYR A 279 -21.93 -31.24 -36.43
CA TYR A 279 -21.26 -30.07 -36.96
C TYR A 279 -19.84 -29.96 -36.40
N LEU A 280 -19.01 -29.25 -37.14
CA LEU A 280 -17.67 -28.84 -36.72
C LEU A 280 -17.65 -27.33 -36.50
N PHE A 281 -16.82 -26.87 -35.58
CA PHE A 281 -16.48 -25.46 -35.48
C PHE A 281 -14.96 -25.30 -35.48
N HIS A 282 -14.52 -24.28 -36.18
CA HIS A 282 -13.13 -23.86 -36.24
C HIS A 282 -13.02 -22.47 -35.62
N VAL A 283 -12.24 -22.36 -34.55
CA VAL A 283 -11.88 -21.10 -33.91
C VAL A 283 -10.53 -20.65 -34.42
N ASP A 284 -10.49 -19.43 -34.92
CA ASP A 284 -9.29 -18.74 -35.39
C ASP A 284 -9.03 -17.56 -34.45
N GLY A 285 -8.05 -17.71 -33.55
CA GLY A 285 -7.65 -16.72 -32.56
C GLY A 285 -6.48 -15.84 -33.00
N GLY A 286 -6.15 -15.83 -34.30
CA GLY A 286 -5.00 -15.11 -34.86
C GLY A 286 -3.69 -15.60 -34.25
N ASP A 287 -2.92 -14.68 -33.66
CA ASP A 287 -1.64 -14.99 -33.01
C ASP A 287 -1.78 -15.98 -31.85
N THR A 288 -2.97 -16.14 -31.27
CA THR A 288 -3.23 -17.09 -30.18
C THR A 288 -3.25 -18.55 -30.65
N GLY A 289 -3.58 -18.78 -31.93
CA GLY A 289 -3.66 -20.12 -32.53
C GLY A 289 -5.03 -20.45 -33.11
N THR A 290 -5.19 -21.72 -33.51
CA THR A 290 -6.43 -22.26 -34.09
C THR A 290 -6.90 -23.51 -33.34
N PHE A 291 -8.22 -23.67 -33.19
CA PHE A 291 -8.83 -24.84 -32.54
C PHE A 291 -9.98 -25.40 -33.38
N ILE A 292 -10.14 -26.72 -33.42
CA ILE A 292 -11.27 -27.38 -34.08
C ILE A 292 -12.00 -28.26 -33.06
N GLY A 293 -13.31 -28.07 -32.95
CA GLY A 293 -14.18 -28.90 -32.14
C GLY A 293 -15.42 -29.37 -32.89
N LYS A 294 -16.24 -30.17 -32.21
CA LYS A 294 -17.48 -30.75 -32.78
C LYS A 294 -18.65 -30.60 -31.83
N PHE A 295 -19.86 -30.52 -32.39
CA PHE A 295 -21.10 -30.47 -31.62
C PHE A 295 -22.27 -31.06 -32.38
N ALA A 296 -23.32 -31.42 -31.65
CA ALA A 296 -24.52 -32.01 -32.23
C ALA A 296 -25.76 -31.16 -31.98
N ILE A 297 -26.65 -31.13 -32.97
CA ILE A 297 -28.00 -30.57 -32.89
C ILE A 297 -28.98 -31.72 -33.05
N ILE A 298 -29.88 -31.86 -32.09
CA ILE A 298 -30.97 -32.84 -32.06
C ILE A 298 -32.28 -32.06 -32.08
N LYS A 299 -33.20 -32.37 -33.00
CA LYS A 299 -34.57 -31.85 -33.04
C LYS A 299 -35.56 -32.99 -32.91
#